data_AF-A0A1L5L4F1-F1
#
_entry.id   AF-A0A1L5L4F1-F1
#
_cell.length_a   1.000
_cell.length_b   1.000
_cell.length_c   1.000
_cell.angle_alpha   90.00
_cell.angle_beta   90.00
_cell.angle_gamma   90.00
#
_symmetry.space_group_name_H-M   'P 1'
#
loop_
_entity.id
_entity.type
_entity.pdbx_description
1 polymer ?
#
loop_
_entity_poly.entity_id
_entity_poly.type
_entity_poly.pdbx_seq_one_letter_code
_entity_poly.pdbx_strand_id
1 'polypeptide(L)' 'MYTVMTVCTGNICRSPMAEIILRTEFERRGLADKVNVESSGVSDEEYGNPIDRRAVKVLRERGYELPAHHFAHRITRDEI' A
#
# COMPACT_ATOMS: atom_id res chain seq x y z
N MET A 1 8.52 -0.69 17.37
CA MET A 1 7.74 -0.97 16.15
C MET A 1 7.89 0.25 15.25
N TYR A 2 8.31 0.05 14.02
CA TYR A 2 8.50 1.12 13.03
C TYR A 2 7.32 1.10 12.05
N THR A 3 6.91 2.28 11.58
CA THR A 3 5.91 2.41 10.52
C THR A 3 6.58 2.96 9.27
N VAL A 4 6.34 2.31 8.12
CA VAL A 4 6.78 2.77 6.81
C VAL A 4 5.55 3.23 6.03
N MET A 5 5.44 4.53 5.80
CA MET A 5 4.39 5.12 4.98
C MET A 5 4.85 5.27 3.54
N THR A 6 4.14 4.66 2.60
CA THR A 6 4.38 4.81 1.16
C THR A 6 3.40 5.82 0.58
N VAL A 7 3.89 6.87 -0.09
CA VAL A 7 3.05 7.97 -0.56
C VAL A 7 3.17 8.12 -2.07
N CYS A 8 2.04 8.26 -2.77
CA CYS A 8 2.03 8.66 -4.18
C CYS A 8 0.93 9.71 -4.44
N THR A 9 0.57 9.97 -5.70
CA THR A 9 -0.44 10.99 -6.01
C THR A 9 -1.84 10.61 -5.53
N GLY A 10 -2.41 9.51 -6.04
CA GLY A 10 -3.81 9.14 -5.79
C GLY A 10 -4.02 7.82 -5.04
N ASN A 11 -2.98 7.20 -4.48
CA ASN A 11 -3.11 5.98 -3.67
C ASN A 11 -3.85 4.78 -4.30
N ILE A 12 -3.87 4.67 -5.63
CA ILE A 12 -4.48 3.52 -6.33
C ILE A 12 -3.48 2.62 -7.06
N CYS A 13 -2.25 3.09 -7.33
CA CYS A 13 -1.29 2.34 -8.16
C CYS A 13 0.05 2.15 -7.44
N ARG A 14 0.90 3.18 -7.42
CA ARG A 14 2.28 3.07 -6.92
C ARG A 14 2.38 2.78 -5.42
N SER A 15 1.72 3.58 -4.57
CA SER A 15 1.82 3.39 -3.11
C SER A 15 1.15 2.09 -2.61
N PRO A 16 -0.03 1.66 -3.07
CA PRO A 16 -0.58 0.36 -2.67
C PRO A 16 0.29 -0.82 -3.12
N MET A 17 0.88 -0.75 -4.33
CA MET A 17 1.84 -1.76 -4.77
C MET A 17 3.06 -1.83 -3.85
N ALA A 18 3.62 -0.68 -3.47
CA ALA A 18 4.76 -0.63 -2.56
C ALA A 18 4.41 -1.19 -1.18
N GLU A 19 3.23 -0.87 -0.64
CA GLU A 19 2.74 -1.41 0.62
C GLU A 19 2.70 -2.94 0.60
N ILE A 20 2.04 -3.53 -0.40
CA ILE A 20 1.88 -4.97 -0.54
C ILE A 20 3.25 -5.65 -0.67
N ILE A 21 4.11 -5.14 -1.56
CA ILE A 21 5.44 -5.70 -1.79
C ILE A 21 6.28 -5.64 -0.51
N LEU A 22 6.36 -4.48 0.14
CA LEU A 22 7.18 -4.31 1.34
C LEU A 22 6.65 -5.16 2.51
N ARG A 23 5.33 -5.21 2.72
CA ARG A 23 4.70 -6.04 3.75
C ARG A 23 5.09 -7.50 3.57
N THR A 24 4.88 -8.06 2.37
CA THR A 24 5.26 -9.45 2.05
C THR A 24 6.77 -9.70 2.22
N GLU A 25 7.63 -8.77 1.80
CA GLU A 25 9.07 -8.94 1.93
C GLU A 25 9.58 -8.83 3.39
N PHE A 26 8.94 -8.01 4.23
CA PHE A 26 9.24 -7.96 5.66
C PHE A 26 8.77 -9.23 6.36
N GLU A 27 7.59 -9.74 6.03
CA GLU A 27 7.10 -11.03 6.54
C GLU A 27 8.08 -12.17 6.20
N ARG A 28 8.49 -12.28 4.93
CA ARG A 28 9.47 -13.29 4.47
C ARG A 28 10.82 -13.23 5.21
N ARG A 29 11.18 -12.07 5.76
CA ARG A 29 12.43 -11.84 6.49
C ARG A 29 12.27 -11.92 8.01
N GLY A 30 11.09 -12.28 8.51
CA GLY A 30 10.82 -12.36 9.96
C GLY A 30 10.77 -10.99 10.63
N LEU A 31 10.36 -9.95 9.91
CA LEU A 31 10.27 -8.57 10.40
C LEU A 31 8.83 -8.09 10.63
N ALA A 32 7.83 -8.96 10.45
CA ALA A 32 6.41 -8.63 10.58
C ALA A 32 6.06 -7.97 11.93
N ASP A 33 6.67 -8.44 13.03
CA ASP A 33 6.41 -7.89 14.38
C ASP A 33 7.16 -6.58 14.67
N LYS A 34 8.01 -6.13 13.73
CA LYS A 34 8.88 -4.96 13.91
C LYS A 34 8.48 -3.80 13.01
N VAL A 35 7.89 -4.09 11.85
CA VAL A 35 7.60 -3.09 10.82
C VAL A 35 6.16 -3.22 10.34
N ASN A 36 5.39 -2.16 10.54
CA ASN A 36 4.11 -1.95 9.86
C ASN A 36 4.35 -1.16 8.57
N VAL A 37 3.58 -1.47 7.53
CA VAL A 37 3.63 -0.75 6.25
C VAL A 37 2.25 -0.23 5.94
N GLU A 38 2.15 1.02 5.52
CA GLU A 38 0.89 1.67 5.15
C GLU A 38 1.09 2.46 3.85
N SER A 39 -0.02 2.84 3.21
CA SER A 39 0.02 3.68 2.01
C SER A 39 -1.02 4.77 2.04
N SER A 40 -0.69 5.90 1.41
CA SER A 40 -1.60 7.04 1.23
C SER A 40 -1.29 7.81 -0.07
N GLY A 41 -2.13 8.80 -0.35
CA GLY A 41 -2.05 9.70 -1.50
C GLY A 41 -1.87 11.15 -1.07
N VAL A 42 -1.31 12.01 -1.93
CA VAL A 42 -1.28 13.46 -1.67
C VAL A 42 -2.53 14.18 -2.18
N SER A 43 -3.28 13.60 -3.13
CA SER A 43 -4.58 14.09 -3.58
C SER A 43 -5.71 13.19 -3.05
N ASP A 44 -6.91 13.74 -3.02
CA ASP A 44 -8.17 13.06 -2.69
C ASP A 44 -9.00 12.72 -3.95
N GLU A 45 -8.45 12.91 -5.15
CA GLU A 45 -9.15 12.68 -6.42
C GLU A 45 -9.66 11.24 -6.58
N GLU A 46 -8.95 10.29 -5.96
CA GLU A 46 -9.25 8.86 -6.01
C GLU A 46 -9.84 8.34 -4.68
N TYR A 47 -10.27 9.22 -3.77
CA TYR A 47 -10.71 8.80 -2.44
C TYR A 47 -11.78 7.68 -2.50
N GLY A 48 -11.54 6.60 -1.76
CA GLY A 48 -12.41 5.43 -1.69
C GLY A 48 -12.29 4.47 -2.88
N ASN A 49 -11.52 4.80 -3.92
CA ASN A 49 -11.32 3.88 -5.05
C ASN A 49 -10.39 2.73 -4.65
N PRO A 50 -10.62 1.53 -5.21
CA PRO A 50 -9.74 0.39 -4.99
C PRO A 50 -8.42 0.55 -5.77
N ILE A 51 -7.49 -0.37 -5.53
CA ILE A 51 -6.25 -0.48 -6.31
C ILE A 51 -6.58 -0.58 -7.81
N ASP A 52 -5.89 0.21 -8.63
CA ASP A 52 -6.00 0.24 -10.09
C ASP A 52 -5.85 -1.17 -10.65
N ARG A 53 -6.75 -1.53 -11.58
CA ARG A 53 -6.83 -2.89 -12.14
C ARG A 53 -5.52 -3.34 -12.80
N ARG A 54 -4.72 -2.41 -13.34
CA ARG A 54 -3.40 -2.70 -13.92
C ARG A 54 -2.37 -3.02 -12.83
N ALA A 55 -2.39 -2.31 -11.71
CA ALA A 55 -1.55 -2.61 -10.55
C ALA A 55 -1.91 -3.98 -9.96
N VAL A 56 -3.21 -4.27 -9.79
CA VAL A 56 -3.74 -5.58 -9.39
C VAL A 56 -3.24 -6.70 -10.31
N LYS A 57 -3.32 -6.49 -11.63
CA LYS A 57 -2.83 -7.46 -12.62
C LYS A 57 -1.34 -7.75 -12.42
N VAL A 58 -0.50 -6.72 -12.34
CA VAL A 58 0.96 -6.87 -12.19
C VAL A 58 1.33 -7.55 -10.87
N LEU A 59 0.66 -7.22 -9.76
CA LEU A 59 0.91 -7.85 -8.46
C LEU A 59 0.60 -9.35 -8.51
N ARG A 60 -0.55 -9.73 -9.08
CA ARG A 60 -0.95 -11.14 -9.24
C ARG A 60 0.01 -11.91 -10.16
N GLU A 61 0.40 -11.32 -11.29
CA GLU A 61 1.38 -11.92 -12.22
C GLU A 61 2.73 -12.21 -11.54
N ARG A 62 3.07 -11.47 -10.48
CA ARG A 62 4.28 -11.67 -9.69
C ARG A 62 4.08 -12.50 -8.41
N GLY A 63 2.89 -13.05 -8.20
CA GLY A 63 2.59 -13.93 -7.07
C GLY A 63 2.40 -13.22 -5.73
N TYR A 64 2.03 -11.93 -5.73
CA TYR A 64 1.61 -11.23 -4.52
C TYR A 64 0.14 -11.46 -4.23
N GLU A 65 -0.17 -11.74 -2.97
CA GLU A 65 -1.54 -11.76 -2.47
C GLU A 65 -2.05 -10.33 -2.27
N LEU A 66 -3.32 -10.11 -2.59
CA LEU A 66 -3.95 -8.80 -2.45
C LEU A 66 -4.75 -8.77 -1.15
N PRO A 67 -4.73 -7.66 -0.40
CA PRO A 67 -5.57 -7.51 0.77
C PRO A 67 -7.05 -7.59 0.38
N ALA A 68 -7.89 -8.06 1.30
CA ALA A 68 -9.34 -8.11 1.10
C ALA A 68 -9.93 -6.71 0.86
N HIS A 69 -9.34 -5.70 1.51
CA HIS A 69 -9.75 -4.31 1.40
C HIS A 69 -8.52 -3.41 1.35
N HIS A 70 -8.47 -2.56 0.33
CA HIS A 70 -7.59 -1.40 0.23
C HIS A 70 -8.40 -0.31 -0.49
N PHE A 71 -8.40 0.89 0.09
CA PHE A 71 -9.13 2.03 -0.44
C PHE A 71 -8.24 3.25 -0.38
N ALA A 72 -8.19 4.00 -1.48
CA ALA A 72 -7.37 5.18 -1.56
C ALA A 72 -7.84 6.27 -0.57
N HIS A 73 -6.90 6.87 0.13
CA HIS A 73 -7.15 8.06 0.93
C HIS A 73 -6.00 9.08 0.82
N ARG A 74 -6.32 10.34 1.14
CA ARG A 74 -5.33 11.41 1.22
C ARG A 74 -4.65 11.35 2.58
N ILE A 75 -3.32 11.46 2.59
CA ILE A 75 -2.51 11.54 3.81
C ILE A 75 -2.97 12.70 4.70
N THR A 76 -3.03 12.43 5.99
CA THR A 76 -3.37 13.39 7.03
C THR A 76 -2.17 13.68 7.94
N ARG A 77 -2.28 14.72 8.76
CA ARG A 77 -1.23 15.06 9.74
C ARG A 77 -1.09 14.00 10.83
N ASP A 78 -2.14 13.24 11.11
CA ASP A 78 -2.15 12.21 12.15
C ASP A 78 -1.40 10.93 11.72
N GLU A 79 -1.08 10.80 10.42
CA GLU A 79 -0.33 9.69 9.82
C GLU A 79 1.18 9.97 9.69
N ILE A 80 1.66 11.10 10.21
CA ILE A 80 3.07 11.56 10.17
C ILE A 80 3.60 11.65 11.60
#